data_AF-A0A6L4AYQ5-F1
#
_entry.id   AF-A0A6L4AYQ5-F1
#
_cell.length_a   1.000
_cell.length_b   1.000
_cell.length_c   1.000
_cell.angle_alpha   90.00
_cell.angle_beta   90.00
_cell.angle_gamma   90.00
#
_symmetry.space_group_name_H-M   'P 1'
#
loop_
_entity.id
_entity.type
_entity.pdbx_description
1 polymer ?
#
loop_
_entity_poly.entity_id
_entity_poly.type
_entity_poly.pdbx_seq_one_letter_code
_entity_poly.pdbx_strand_id
1 'polypeptide(L)'
;MPGLPTLDADAAALLADIESFDMEAARRRVQQLDSRYTGLGMVRKDLAGQPVDPMFPRIEEAAEPSFVASAEPAAKPAEPVSPLPGLLAGGLLDELRGEVASRQRQAGADSQRIDQVREGMGRCLRLVFGYFHDLTTQLNYLKPRVGRDYLFMDSDDAFRNLSWVEGHTDFRTQEERNGGCIERVTLGYTLRGPGVRTLERVGGGVERLRQVLFDLGMKFECQERRNRQRELEGALFTVADEIGVKVMWRADFDSNEIILESRNLERLGFATFTFKPEAICPALLDEFGALMLGRPNRFRALALR
;
A
#
# COMPACT_ATOMS: atom_id res chain seq x y z
N MET A 1 -28.26 15.91 46.56
CA MET A 1 -27.91 15.13 45.35
C MET A 1 -26.85 15.93 44.59
N PRO A 2 -25.84 15.25 44.04
CA PRO A 2 -24.43 15.53 44.26
C PRO A 2 -23.81 16.52 43.26
N GLY A 3 -22.66 17.07 43.65
CA GLY A 3 -21.87 18.03 42.89
C GLY A 3 -21.36 17.48 41.55
N LEU A 4 -21.04 18.41 40.66
CA LEU A 4 -20.36 18.20 39.39
C LEU A 4 -18.85 18.13 39.62
N PRO A 5 -18.23 16.94 39.63
CA PRO A 5 -16.90 16.77 39.09
C PRO A 5 -17.04 16.14 37.70
N THR A 6 -16.20 16.52 36.73
CA THR A 6 -15.47 15.55 35.87
C THR A 6 -14.83 16.17 34.63
N LEU A 7 -15.29 17.30 34.09
CA LEU A 7 -14.73 17.81 32.81
C LEU A 7 -13.25 18.22 32.91
N ASP A 8 -12.86 18.89 33.99
CA ASP A 8 -11.45 19.29 34.19
C ASP A 8 -10.57 18.10 34.59
N ALA A 9 -11.14 17.09 35.27
CA ALA A 9 -10.41 15.88 35.64
C ALA A 9 -10.15 14.99 34.42
N ASP A 10 -11.13 14.90 33.50
CA ASP A 10 -11.00 14.14 32.26
C ASP A 10 -10.05 14.83 31.27
N ALA A 11 -10.08 16.18 31.21
CA ALA A 11 -9.12 16.94 30.42
C ALA A 11 -7.69 16.79 30.96
N ALA A 12 -7.51 16.82 32.28
CA ALA A 12 -6.21 16.58 32.91
C ALA A 12 -5.73 15.13 32.70
N ALA A 13 -6.64 14.15 32.72
CA ALA A 13 -6.30 12.75 32.44
C ALA A 13 -5.84 12.55 30.99
N LEU A 14 -6.51 13.19 30.02
CA LEU A 14 -6.12 13.12 28.60
C LEU A 14 -4.78 13.82 28.33
N LEU A 15 -4.53 14.97 28.95
CA LEU A 15 -3.25 15.67 28.84
C LEU A 15 -2.11 14.85 29.47
N ALA A 16 -2.36 14.22 30.62
CA ALA A 16 -1.39 13.31 31.24
C ALA A 16 -1.12 12.08 30.38
N ASP A 17 -2.13 11.55 29.68
CA ASP A 17 -1.97 10.40 28.78
C ASP A 17 -1.14 10.77 27.53
N ILE A 18 -1.36 11.96 26.97
CA ILE A 18 -0.57 12.54 25.87
C ILE A 18 0.88 12.81 26.31
N GLU A 19 1.10 13.33 27.51
CA GLU A 19 2.43 13.56 28.06
C GLU A 19 3.17 12.25 28.43
N SER A 20 2.42 11.21 28.82
CA SER A 20 2.97 9.87 29.07
C SER A 20 3.28 9.09 27.78
N PHE A 21 2.82 9.60 26.63
CA PHE A 21 2.97 8.95 25.34
C PHE A 21 4.43 9.04 24.85
N ASP A 22 5.24 8.09 25.30
CA ASP A 22 6.63 7.97 24.93
C ASP A 22 6.76 7.56 23.44
N MET A 23 7.03 8.57 22.63
CA MET A 23 7.21 8.48 21.18
C MET A 23 8.36 7.53 20.79
N GLU A 24 9.38 7.38 21.66
CA GLU A 24 10.49 6.45 21.43
C GLU A 24 10.07 5.00 21.73
N ALA A 25 9.25 4.77 22.75
CA ALA A 25 8.66 3.46 23.02
C ALA A 25 7.72 3.03 21.88
N ALA A 26 6.94 3.95 21.32
CA ALA A 26 6.12 3.71 20.14
C ALA A 26 6.97 3.38 18.90
N ARG A 27 8.04 4.14 18.66
CA ARG A 27 9.00 3.84 17.59
C ARG A 27 9.66 2.48 17.78
N ARG A 28 10.06 2.11 19.00
CA ARG A 28 10.62 0.78 19.29
C ARG A 28 9.61 -0.34 19.03
N ARG A 29 8.31 -0.15 19.32
CA ARG A 29 7.28 -1.13 18.98
C ARG A 29 7.10 -1.27 17.47
N VAL A 30 7.07 -0.16 16.74
CA VAL A 30 7.00 -0.18 15.26
C VAL A 30 8.25 -0.85 14.69
N GLN A 31 9.43 -0.51 15.20
CA GLN A 31 10.70 -1.08 14.77
C GLN A 31 10.83 -2.56 15.14
N GLN A 32 10.26 -3.01 16.27
CA GLN A 32 10.15 -4.44 16.60
C GLN A 32 9.15 -5.17 15.70
N LEU A 33 8.05 -4.51 15.31
CA LEU A 33 7.10 -5.04 14.34
C LEU A 33 7.81 -5.21 12.99
N ASP A 34 8.45 -4.15 12.51
CA ASP A 34 9.27 -4.16 11.29
C ASP A 34 10.38 -5.19 11.37
N SER A 35 11.06 -5.36 12.51
CA SER A 35 12.10 -6.39 12.69
C SER A 35 11.54 -7.82 12.61
N ARG A 36 10.31 -8.04 13.11
CA ARG A 36 9.60 -9.32 12.94
C ARG A 36 9.26 -9.59 11.47
N TYR A 37 8.98 -8.56 10.69
CA TYR A 37 8.74 -8.67 9.25
C TYR A 37 10.03 -8.69 8.40
N THR A 38 11.12 -8.10 8.88
CA THR A 38 12.41 -8.00 8.17
C THR A 38 13.20 -9.31 8.24
N GLY A 39 12.98 -10.13 9.28
CA GLY A 39 13.58 -11.46 9.43
C GLY A 39 13.13 -12.51 8.39
N LEU A 40 12.10 -12.19 7.58
CA LEU A 40 11.62 -13.02 6.46
C LEU A 40 12.28 -12.65 5.11
N GLY A 41 13.45 -12.02 5.15
CA GLY A 41 14.24 -11.79 3.94
C GLY A 41 13.58 -10.76 3.01
N MET A 42 13.35 -9.54 3.50
CA MET A 42 13.27 -8.41 2.58
C MET A 42 14.64 -8.20 1.95
N VAL A 43 14.79 -8.71 0.74
CA VAL A 43 15.76 -8.15 -0.18
C VAL A 43 15.25 -6.76 -0.56
N ARG A 44 15.66 -5.73 0.18
CA ARG A 44 15.68 -4.37 -0.36
C ARG A 44 16.80 -4.34 -1.39
N LYS A 45 16.46 -4.66 -2.64
CA LYS A 45 17.30 -4.41 -3.80
C LYS A 45 16.84 -3.10 -4.40
N ASP A 46 17.73 -2.12 -4.40
CA ASP A 46 17.62 -1.02 -5.36
C ASP A 46 17.78 -1.57 -6.78
N LEU A 47 17.24 -0.80 -7.73
CA LEU A 47 16.89 -1.17 -9.11
C LEU A 47 18.09 -1.56 -10.01
N ALA A 48 18.87 -2.57 -9.62
CA ALA A 48 19.80 -3.35 -10.46
C ALA A 48 20.57 -4.44 -9.66
N GLY A 49 20.53 -4.45 -8.33
CA GLY A 49 21.10 -5.55 -7.53
C GLY A 49 22.63 -5.67 -7.47
N GLN A 50 23.39 -4.56 -7.49
CA GLN A 50 24.82 -4.54 -7.12
C GLN A 50 25.17 -3.39 -6.15
N PRO A 51 26.24 -3.54 -5.31
CA PRO A 51 26.69 -2.51 -4.39
C PRO A 51 27.33 -1.34 -5.13
N VAL A 52 27.02 -0.12 -4.68
CA VAL A 52 27.42 1.14 -5.30
C VAL A 52 28.87 1.48 -4.94
N ASP A 53 29.73 1.64 -5.94
CA ASP A 53 30.96 2.45 -5.84
C ASP A 53 31.02 3.41 -7.07
N PRO A 54 31.58 4.63 -6.92
CA PRO A 54 31.16 5.81 -7.67
C PRO A 54 31.99 6.01 -8.93
N MET A 55 31.43 5.74 -10.11
CA MET A 55 31.93 6.39 -11.34
C MET A 55 30.85 6.41 -12.42
N PHE A 56 30.02 7.45 -12.41
CA PHE A 56 29.14 7.79 -13.53
C PHE A 56 29.90 8.60 -14.58
N PRO A 57 29.79 8.29 -15.89
CA PRO A 57 29.95 9.30 -16.93
C PRO A 57 28.64 10.09 -17.07
N ARG A 58 28.78 11.42 -17.00
CA ARG A 58 27.73 12.45 -17.10
C ARG A 58 27.18 12.49 -18.54
N ILE A 59 25.85 12.49 -18.68
CA ILE A 59 25.18 12.79 -19.96
C ILE A 59 24.49 14.15 -19.81
N GLU A 60 24.72 14.99 -20.81
CA GLU A 60 24.49 16.44 -20.86
C GLU A 60 23.00 16.80 -21.02
N GLU A 61 22.56 17.81 -20.26
CA GLU A 61 21.27 18.48 -20.43
C GLU A 61 21.32 19.43 -21.64
N ALA A 62 20.37 19.29 -22.57
CA ALA A 62 20.21 20.17 -23.71
C ALA A 62 19.03 21.14 -23.51
N ALA A 63 19.41 22.38 -23.18
CA ALA A 63 18.90 23.69 -23.59
C ALA A 63 17.40 23.94 -23.86
N GLU A 64 16.87 24.92 -23.11
CA GLU A 64 15.73 25.79 -23.42
C GLU A 64 15.94 26.61 -24.72
N PRO A 65 14.87 27.11 -25.38
CA PRO A 65 14.97 28.29 -26.21
C PRO A 65 14.34 29.53 -25.56
N SER A 66 15.20 30.52 -25.35
CA SER A 66 14.91 31.93 -25.13
C SER A 66 14.44 32.64 -26.40
N PHE A 67 13.51 33.60 -26.30
CA PHE A 67 13.33 34.67 -27.28
C PHE A 67 13.25 36.02 -26.57
N VAL A 68 14.08 36.99 -27.00
CA VAL A 68 14.12 38.36 -26.47
C VAL A 68 14.06 39.39 -27.61
N ALA A 69 13.12 40.33 -27.47
CA ALA A 69 13.06 41.76 -27.84
C ALA A 69 13.35 42.25 -29.29
N SER A 70 12.44 43.07 -29.84
CA SER A 70 12.46 44.53 -29.61
C SER A 70 11.39 45.33 -30.42
N ALA A 71 10.97 46.42 -29.77
CA ALA A 71 10.63 47.76 -30.29
C ALA A 71 9.23 48.11 -30.89
N GLU A 72 8.57 48.99 -30.13
CA GLU A 72 7.53 50.01 -30.42
C GLU A 72 7.82 50.95 -31.62
N PRO A 73 6.88 51.79 -32.14
CA PRO A 73 6.17 52.82 -31.34
C PRO A 73 4.72 53.25 -31.72
N ALA A 74 4.09 53.90 -30.72
CA ALA A 74 3.19 55.06 -30.76
C ALA A 74 1.69 54.91 -31.14
N ALA A 75 0.79 55.14 -30.16
CA ALA A 75 -0.05 56.36 -30.08
C ALA A 75 -0.96 56.40 -28.82
N LYS A 76 -0.71 57.46 -28.04
CA LYS A 76 -1.37 58.15 -26.91
C LYS A 76 -2.93 58.29 -26.93
N PRO A 77 -3.59 58.84 -25.88
CA PRO A 77 -4.22 58.10 -24.76
C PRO A 77 -5.73 58.39 -24.59
N ALA A 78 -6.48 57.50 -23.92
CA ALA A 78 -7.81 57.78 -23.39
C ALA A 78 -7.81 57.62 -21.87
N GLU A 79 -8.28 58.65 -21.19
CA GLU A 79 -8.23 58.87 -19.74
C GLU A 79 -8.97 57.79 -18.94
N PRO A 80 -8.42 57.35 -17.80
CA PRO A 80 -9.16 56.56 -16.82
C PRO A 80 -10.07 57.49 -16.00
N VAL A 81 -11.37 57.18 -16.02
CA VAL A 81 -12.35 57.77 -15.12
C VAL A 81 -11.99 57.35 -13.69
N SER A 82 -11.49 58.29 -12.91
CA SER A 82 -11.25 58.17 -11.48
C SER A 82 -12.55 57.78 -10.74
N PRO A 83 -12.57 56.67 -9.97
CA PRO A 83 -13.42 56.60 -8.81
C PRO A 83 -12.83 57.51 -7.73
N LEU A 84 -13.71 58.31 -7.14
CA LEU A 84 -13.46 59.29 -6.08
C LEU A 84 -12.51 58.79 -4.98
N PRO A 85 -11.66 59.68 -4.40
CA PRO A 85 -10.86 59.36 -3.23
C PRO A 85 -11.79 59.26 -2.01
N GLY A 86 -12.29 58.05 -1.77
CA GLY A 86 -12.89 57.68 -0.51
C GLY A 86 -11.84 57.81 0.59
N LEU A 87 -12.11 58.71 1.53
CA LEU A 87 -11.29 58.97 2.71
C LEU A 87 -10.84 57.64 3.38
N LEU A 88 -9.52 57.49 3.53
CA LEU A 88 -8.89 56.74 4.61
C LEU A 88 -9.40 55.29 4.83
N ALA A 89 -9.30 54.42 3.81
CA ALA A 89 -9.36 52.97 3.98
C ALA A 89 -7.94 52.34 3.96
N GLY A 90 -6.99 53.02 4.61
CA GLY A 90 -5.60 52.60 4.77
C GLY A 90 -5.31 52.29 6.23
N GLY A 91 -6.19 51.51 6.86
CA GLY A 91 -6.02 51.06 8.24
C GLY A 91 -5.51 49.63 8.26
N LEU A 92 -4.74 49.29 9.30
CA LEU A 92 -4.27 47.93 9.62
C LEU A 92 -5.36 46.84 9.47
N LEU A 93 -6.62 47.18 9.70
CA LEU A 93 -7.76 46.26 9.54
C LEU A 93 -8.06 45.90 8.07
N ASP A 94 -7.89 46.82 7.13
CA ASP A 94 -8.10 46.53 5.70
C ASP A 94 -6.93 45.71 5.13
N GLU A 95 -5.70 45.96 5.62
CA GLU A 95 -4.54 45.10 5.35
C GLU A 95 -4.74 43.68 5.92
N LEU A 96 -5.17 43.55 7.19
CA LEU A 96 -5.49 42.27 7.81
C LEU A 96 -6.64 41.55 7.10
N ARG A 97 -7.68 42.26 6.63
CA ARG A 97 -8.75 41.67 5.82
C ARG A 97 -8.22 41.14 4.49
N GLY A 98 -7.32 41.88 3.84
CA GLY A 98 -6.61 41.44 2.64
C GLY A 98 -5.76 40.19 2.86
N GLU A 99 -5.01 40.14 3.96
CA GLU A 99 -4.21 38.98 4.37
C GLU A 99 -5.08 37.77 4.71
N VAL A 100 -6.16 37.95 5.49
CA VAL A 100 -7.11 36.88 5.82
C VAL A 100 -7.78 36.36 4.55
N ALA A 101 -8.24 37.23 3.65
CA ALA A 101 -8.85 36.81 2.39
C ALA A 101 -7.85 36.08 1.47
N SER A 102 -6.56 36.44 1.51
CA SER A 102 -5.51 35.76 0.76
C SER A 102 -5.19 34.39 1.38
N ARG A 103 -5.10 34.31 2.70
CA ARG A 103 -4.87 33.06 3.43
C ARG A 103 -6.05 32.10 3.30
N GLN A 104 -7.28 32.61 3.30
CA GLN A 104 -8.49 31.83 3.09
C GLN A 104 -8.60 31.33 1.64
N ARG A 105 -8.20 32.14 0.65
CA ARG A 105 -8.09 31.71 -0.76
C ARG A 105 -7.03 30.63 -0.93
N GLN A 106 -5.86 30.80 -0.30
CA GLN A 106 -4.79 29.81 -0.34
C GLN A 106 -5.22 28.50 0.32
N ALA A 107 -5.80 28.56 1.52
CA ALA A 107 -6.34 27.39 2.22
C ALA A 107 -7.45 26.69 1.41
N GLY A 108 -8.31 27.46 0.73
CA GLY A 108 -9.34 26.91 -0.17
C GLY A 108 -8.73 26.21 -1.39
N ALA A 109 -7.73 26.81 -2.03
CA ALA A 109 -7.04 26.21 -3.17
C ALA A 109 -6.27 24.93 -2.78
N ASP A 110 -5.64 24.91 -1.60
CA ASP A 110 -4.93 23.74 -1.10
C ASP A 110 -5.89 22.62 -0.70
N SER A 111 -7.03 22.95 -0.07
CA SER A 111 -8.11 21.97 0.19
C SER A 111 -8.65 21.36 -1.11
N GLN A 112 -8.90 22.18 -2.13
CA GLN A 112 -9.40 21.70 -3.43
C GLN A 112 -8.41 20.77 -4.13
N ARG A 113 -7.10 21.04 -4.04
CA ARG A 113 -6.06 20.16 -4.59
C ARG A 113 -6.03 18.80 -3.89
N ILE A 114 -6.11 18.80 -2.55
CA ILE A 114 -6.15 17.57 -1.76
C ILE A 114 -7.40 16.75 -2.11
N ASP A 115 -8.56 17.40 -2.23
CA ASP A 115 -9.80 16.73 -2.59
C ASP A 115 -9.73 16.12 -4.01
N GLN A 116 -9.16 16.84 -4.98
CA GLN A 116 -8.96 16.31 -6.34
C GLN A 116 -8.06 15.07 -6.38
N VAL A 117 -6.97 15.07 -5.60
CA VAL A 117 -6.06 13.92 -5.49
C VAL A 117 -6.79 12.73 -4.86
N ARG A 118 -7.52 12.95 -3.76
CA ARG A 118 -8.31 11.92 -3.07
C ARG A 118 -9.37 11.31 -3.98
N GLU A 119 -10.11 12.13 -4.72
CA GLU A 119 -11.08 11.65 -5.68
C GLU A 119 -10.43 10.86 -6.82
N GLY A 120 -9.26 11.30 -7.29
CA GLY A 120 -8.45 10.60 -8.29
C GLY A 120 -8.10 9.18 -7.84
N MET A 121 -7.52 9.05 -6.65
CA MET A 121 -7.21 7.75 -6.05
C MET A 121 -8.45 6.89 -5.84
N GLY A 122 -9.53 7.49 -5.33
CA GLY A 122 -10.80 6.80 -5.13
C GLY A 122 -11.37 6.26 -6.45
N ARG A 123 -11.24 7.00 -7.56
CA ARG A 123 -11.62 6.50 -8.90
C ARG A 123 -10.74 5.34 -9.32
N CYS A 124 -9.42 5.42 -9.15
CA CYS A 124 -8.51 4.32 -9.50
C CYS A 124 -8.82 3.04 -8.69
N LEU A 125 -9.02 3.15 -7.37
CA LEU A 125 -9.36 2.00 -6.53
C LEU A 125 -10.75 1.41 -6.84
N ARG A 126 -11.72 2.24 -7.26
CA ARG A 126 -13.01 1.74 -7.77
C ARG A 126 -12.83 0.91 -9.03
N LEU A 127 -11.97 1.33 -9.96
CA LEU A 127 -11.65 0.56 -11.16
C LEU A 127 -10.99 -0.78 -10.82
N VAL A 128 -10.03 -0.76 -9.90
CA VAL A 128 -9.36 -1.98 -9.39
C VAL A 128 -10.39 -2.95 -8.77
N PHE A 129 -11.28 -2.43 -7.92
CA PHE A 129 -12.32 -3.24 -7.29
C PHE A 129 -13.28 -3.85 -8.31
N GLY A 130 -13.81 -3.05 -9.25
CA GLY A 130 -14.70 -3.54 -10.29
C GLY A 130 -14.07 -4.65 -11.11
N TYR A 131 -12.81 -4.45 -11.53
CA TYR A 131 -12.05 -5.46 -12.26
C TYR A 131 -11.85 -6.75 -11.46
N PHE A 132 -11.42 -6.66 -10.19
CA PHE A 132 -11.22 -7.84 -9.35
C PHE A 132 -12.53 -8.56 -9.04
N HIS A 133 -13.61 -7.83 -8.82
CA HIS A 133 -14.93 -8.43 -8.60
C HIS A 133 -15.39 -9.24 -9.82
N ASP A 134 -15.28 -8.66 -11.02
CA ASP A 134 -15.65 -9.34 -12.27
C ASP A 134 -14.74 -10.55 -12.53
N LEU A 135 -13.43 -10.38 -12.36
CA LEU A 135 -12.45 -11.44 -12.53
C LEU A 135 -12.70 -12.59 -11.55
N THR A 136 -12.84 -12.32 -10.26
CA THR A 136 -13.10 -13.35 -9.24
C THR A 136 -14.42 -14.07 -9.48
N THR A 137 -15.47 -13.36 -9.90
CA THR A 137 -16.76 -13.97 -10.25
C THR A 137 -16.61 -14.97 -11.39
N GLN A 138 -15.89 -14.60 -12.46
CA GLN A 138 -15.61 -15.50 -13.58
C GLN A 138 -14.72 -16.69 -13.18
N LEU A 139 -13.70 -16.45 -12.35
CA LEU A 139 -12.80 -17.50 -11.87
C LEU A 139 -13.47 -18.47 -10.91
N ASN A 140 -14.39 -18.00 -10.07
CA ASN A 140 -15.20 -18.82 -9.18
C ASN A 140 -16.12 -19.77 -9.96
N TYR A 141 -16.59 -19.35 -11.14
CA TYR A 141 -17.37 -20.20 -12.03
C TYR A 141 -16.50 -21.20 -12.81
N LEU A 142 -15.39 -20.73 -13.40
CA LEU A 142 -14.54 -21.57 -14.25
C LEU A 142 -13.63 -22.53 -13.49
N LYS A 143 -13.24 -22.19 -12.24
CA LYS A 143 -12.28 -22.93 -11.41
C LYS A 143 -11.05 -23.43 -12.19
N PRO A 144 -10.34 -22.53 -12.90
CA PRO A 144 -9.26 -22.95 -13.77
C PRO A 144 -8.11 -23.57 -12.97
N ARG A 145 -7.33 -24.40 -13.65
CA ARG A 145 -6.04 -24.87 -13.15
C ARG A 145 -5.01 -23.77 -13.34
N VAL A 146 -4.30 -23.42 -12.26
CA VAL A 146 -3.20 -22.47 -12.26
C VAL A 146 -1.92 -23.25 -12.51
N GLY A 147 -1.32 -23.03 -13.68
CA GLY A 147 -0.08 -23.71 -14.12
C GLY A 147 1.18 -23.13 -13.49
N ARG A 148 1.12 -22.68 -12.24
CA ARG A 148 2.25 -22.10 -11.51
C ARG A 148 2.72 -23.04 -10.41
N ASP A 149 4.04 -23.15 -10.33
CA ASP A 149 4.73 -23.93 -9.31
C ASP A 149 5.15 -23.00 -8.16
N TYR A 150 4.69 -23.29 -6.95
CA TYR A 150 5.14 -22.57 -5.76
C TYR A 150 6.23 -23.36 -5.04
N LEU A 151 7.44 -22.82 -5.01
CA LEU A 151 8.58 -23.44 -4.32
C LEU A 151 8.49 -23.17 -2.81
N PHE A 152 8.81 -24.17 -2.00
CA PHE A 152 8.81 -24.07 -0.55
C PHE A 152 10.22 -24.26 0.04
N MET A 153 10.71 -23.23 0.74
CA MET A 153 11.93 -23.25 1.57
C MET A 153 13.11 -24.04 0.97
N ASP A 154 13.54 -23.69 -0.25
CA ASP A 154 14.68 -24.27 -0.97
C ASP A 154 14.66 -25.80 -1.19
N SER A 155 13.53 -26.44 -0.92
CA SER A 155 13.33 -27.84 -1.29
C SER A 155 12.83 -27.88 -2.74
N ASP A 156 13.29 -28.84 -3.54
CA ASP A 156 12.80 -29.09 -4.92
C ASP A 156 11.32 -29.56 -4.97
N ASP A 157 10.64 -29.44 -3.83
CA ASP A 157 9.25 -29.77 -3.62
C ASP A 157 8.39 -28.54 -3.87
N ALA A 158 7.84 -28.47 -5.09
CA ALA A 158 6.95 -27.41 -5.52
C ALA A 158 5.48 -27.82 -5.34
N PHE A 159 4.63 -26.87 -4.92
CA PHE A 159 3.19 -27.02 -5.07
C PHE A 159 2.83 -26.88 -6.54
N ARG A 160 2.39 -27.99 -7.16
CA ARG A 160 2.01 -28.10 -8.57
C ARG A 160 0.53 -28.45 -8.72
N ASN A 161 0.01 -28.25 -9.93
CA ASN A 161 -1.36 -28.63 -10.31
C ASN A 161 -2.44 -28.02 -9.40
N LEU A 162 -2.22 -26.76 -9.00
CA LEU A 162 -3.16 -26.04 -8.17
C LEU A 162 -4.39 -25.64 -9.00
N SER A 163 -5.56 -25.74 -8.39
CA SER A 163 -6.84 -25.36 -8.97
C SER A 163 -7.48 -24.26 -8.15
N TRP A 164 -8.12 -23.31 -8.83
CA TRP A 164 -8.86 -22.26 -8.16
C TRP A 164 -10.06 -22.85 -7.42
N VAL A 165 -10.14 -22.60 -6.11
CA VAL A 165 -11.27 -23.07 -5.29
C VAL A 165 -12.32 -21.99 -5.18
N GLU A 166 -11.92 -20.85 -4.64
CA GLU A 166 -12.77 -19.73 -4.28
C GLU A 166 -11.92 -18.47 -4.12
N GLY A 167 -12.45 -17.32 -4.56
CA GLY A 167 -11.90 -16.02 -4.24
C GLY A 167 -12.99 -15.00 -3.93
N HIS A 168 -12.62 -14.04 -3.09
CA HIS A 168 -13.45 -12.93 -2.63
C HIS A 168 -12.71 -11.63 -2.85
N THR A 169 -13.47 -10.58 -3.18
CA THR A 169 -12.96 -9.22 -3.29
C THR A 169 -13.76 -8.33 -2.35
N ASP A 170 -13.07 -7.64 -1.45
CA ASP A 170 -13.63 -6.72 -0.48
C ASP A 170 -13.03 -5.33 -0.69
N PHE A 171 -13.76 -4.30 -0.29
CA PHE A 171 -13.25 -2.95 -0.22
C PHE A 171 -13.60 -2.33 1.13
N ARG A 172 -12.77 -1.39 1.57
CA ARG A 172 -13.01 -0.58 2.76
C ARG A 172 -13.03 0.89 2.37
N THR A 173 -14.10 1.55 2.76
CA THR A 173 -14.29 2.99 2.60
C THR A 173 -13.94 3.68 3.92
N GLN A 174 -13.22 4.80 3.86
CA GLN A 174 -12.99 5.65 5.01
C GLN A 174 -14.08 6.73 5.08
N GLU A 175 -14.79 6.79 6.21
CA GLU A 175 -15.75 7.86 6.50
C GLU A 175 -15.02 9.02 7.20
N GLU A 176 -14.30 9.83 6.44
CA GLU A 176 -13.75 11.07 7.01
C GLU A 176 -14.02 12.27 6.11
N ARG A 177 -15.04 13.02 6.53
CA ARG A 177 -15.23 14.46 6.31
C ARG A 177 -15.41 15.01 4.89
N ASN A 178 -15.57 14.20 3.83
CA ASN A 178 -16.10 14.64 2.53
C ASN A 178 -16.24 13.48 1.53
N GLY A 179 -17.34 12.72 1.59
CA GLY A 179 -17.67 11.70 0.58
C GLY A 179 -16.72 10.50 0.58
N GLY A 180 -17.13 9.40 1.23
CA GLY A 180 -16.29 8.24 1.48
C GLY A 180 -15.42 7.79 0.30
N CYS A 181 -14.11 7.92 0.45
CA CYS A 181 -13.14 7.43 -0.52
C CYS A 181 -12.77 5.99 -0.18
N ILE A 182 -12.58 5.16 -1.20
CA ILE A 182 -12.04 3.81 -1.01
C ILE A 182 -10.58 3.98 -0.60
N GLU A 183 -10.24 3.53 0.60
CA GLU A 183 -8.85 3.54 1.11
C GLU A 183 -8.15 2.24 0.69
N ARG A 184 -8.91 1.15 0.64
CA ARG A 184 -8.34 -0.19 0.57
C ARG A 184 -9.21 -1.15 -0.23
N VAL A 185 -8.60 -1.90 -1.13
CA VAL A 185 -9.21 -3.02 -1.84
C VAL A 185 -8.44 -4.28 -1.48
N THR A 186 -9.13 -5.32 -1.03
CA THR A 186 -8.53 -6.61 -0.67
C THR A 186 -9.10 -7.68 -1.57
N LEU A 187 -8.23 -8.54 -2.10
CA LEU A 187 -8.56 -9.69 -2.90
C LEU A 187 -7.93 -10.91 -2.23
N GLY A 188 -8.75 -11.86 -1.80
CA GLY A 188 -8.30 -13.12 -1.23
C GLY A 188 -8.76 -14.28 -2.11
N TYR A 189 -7.89 -15.24 -2.39
CA TYR A 189 -8.30 -16.45 -3.10
C TYR A 189 -7.50 -17.66 -2.64
N THR A 190 -8.14 -18.82 -2.75
CA THR A 190 -7.58 -20.09 -2.31
C THR A 190 -7.34 -20.98 -3.51
N LEU A 191 -6.11 -21.49 -3.59
CA LEU A 191 -5.70 -22.48 -4.57
C LEU A 191 -5.54 -23.83 -3.87
N ARG A 192 -6.09 -24.90 -4.45
CA ARG A 192 -5.96 -26.26 -3.92
C ARG A 192 -5.38 -27.22 -4.96
N GLY A 193 -4.35 -27.94 -4.58
CA GLY A 193 -3.75 -29.06 -5.31
C GLY A 193 -4.26 -30.42 -4.79
N PRO A 194 -3.95 -31.50 -5.52
CA PRO A 194 -4.37 -32.86 -5.16
C PRO A 194 -3.51 -33.51 -4.07
N GLY A 195 -2.38 -32.90 -3.68
CA GLY A 195 -1.39 -33.50 -2.81
C GLY A 195 -1.54 -33.16 -1.33
N VAL A 196 -0.93 -34.01 -0.51
CA VAL A 196 -0.62 -33.73 0.90
C VAL A 196 0.86 -33.96 1.08
N ARG A 197 1.56 -33.00 1.67
CA ARG A 197 3.00 -33.05 1.93
C ARG A 197 3.26 -33.39 3.37
N THR A 198 4.31 -34.17 3.61
CA THR A 198 4.77 -34.51 4.96
C THR A 198 6.19 -34.00 5.14
N LEU A 199 6.39 -33.10 6.09
CA LEU A 199 7.66 -32.48 6.41
C LEU A 199 8.08 -32.89 7.83
N GLU A 200 9.20 -33.60 7.95
CA GLU A 200 9.76 -33.94 9.26
C GLU A 200 10.85 -32.93 9.65
N ARG A 201 10.76 -32.38 10.88
CA ARG A 201 11.80 -31.51 11.45
C ARG A 201 12.11 -31.90 12.89
N VAL A 202 13.36 -31.72 13.28
CA VAL A 202 13.91 -32.15 14.58
C VAL A 202 14.26 -30.91 15.42
N GLY A 203 14.02 -30.96 16.73
CA GLY A 203 14.39 -29.93 17.70
C GLY A 203 13.82 -28.52 17.42
N GLY A 204 14.62 -27.47 17.66
CA GLY A 204 14.20 -26.05 17.51
C GLY A 204 13.89 -25.59 16.07
N GLY A 205 14.00 -26.47 15.07
CA GLY A 205 13.51 -26.24 13.71
C GLY A 205 11.99 -26.41 13.57
N VAL A 206 11.36 -27.17 14.48
CA VAL A 206 9.91 -27.43 14.48
C VAL A 206 9.12 -26.13 14.67
N GLU A 207 9.49 -25.35 15.69
CA GLU A 207 8.77 -24.12 16.01
C GLU A 207 8.93 -23.05 14.92
N ARG A 208 10.14 -22.96 14.33
CA ARG A 208 10.39 -22.09 13.17
C ARG A 208 9.55 -22.50 11.95
N LEU A 209 9.49 -23.79 11.63
CA LEU A 209 8.65 -24.29 10.54
C LEU A 209 7.17 -24.00 10.81
N ARG A 210 6.69 -24.26 12.03
CA ARG A 210 5.31 -23.97 12.44
C ARG A 210 4.97 -22.49 12.23
N GLN A 211 5.87 -21.60 12.63
CA GLN A 211 5.69 -20.16 12.45
C GLN A 211 5.66 -19.78 10.97
N VAL A 212 6.59 -20.30 10.15
CA VAL A 212 6.61 -20.03 8.70
C VAL A 212 5.34 -20.53 8.01
N LEU A 213 4.87 -21.75 8.33
CA LEU A 213 3.63 -22.29 7.77
C LEU A 213 2.41 -21.42 8.16
N PHE A 214 2.40 -20.91 9.40
CA PHE A 214 1.37 -20.02 9.90
C PHE A 214 1.40 -18.65 9.22
N ASP A 215 2.58 -18.04 9.08
CA ASP A 215 2.76 -16.75 8.41
C ASP A 215 2.36 -16.81 6.93
N LEU A 216 2.65 -17.93 6.27
CA LEU A 216 2.21 -18.23 4.91
C LEU A 216 0.72 -18.56 4.82
N GLY A 217 0.03 -18.77 5.94
CA GLY A 217 -1.41 -19.07 5.98
C GLY A 217 -1.76 -20.46 5.42
N MET A 218 -0.83 -21.41 5.47
CA MET A 218 -1.06 -22.77 4.99
C MET A 218 -1.75 -23.63 6.05
N LYS A 219 -2.58 -24.57 5.61
CA LYS A 219 -3.23 -25.54 6.50
C LYS A 219 -2.28 -26.71 6.77
N PHE A 220 -1.93 -26.91 8.03
CA PHE A 220 -1.05 -28.00 8.45
C PHE A 220 -1.57 -28.70 9.70
N GLU A 221 -1.32 -30.01 9.76
CA GLU A 221 -1.45 -30.83 10.96
C GLU A 221 -0.04 -31.08 11.51
N CYS A 222 0.15 -30.93 12.82
CA CYS A 222 1.44 -31.12 13.48
C CYS A 222 1.35 -32.30 14.46
N GLN A 223 2.17 -33.32 14.25
CA GLN A 223 2.33 -34.44 15.18
C GLN A 223 3.69 -34.33 15.87
N GLU A 224 3.70 -33.83 17.10
CA GLU A 224 4.91 -33.71 17.91
C GLU A 224 5.31 -35.06 18.50
N ARG A 225 6.58 -35.43 18.30
CA ARG A 225 7.22 -36.57 18.95
C ARG A 225 8.08 -36.03 20.09
N ARG A 226 7.69 -36.38 21.32
CA ARG A 226 8.42 -36.02 22.54
C ARG A 226 9.09 -37.26 23.11
N ASN A 227 10.34 -37.12 23.55
CA ASN A 227 11.08 -38.20 24.17
C ASN A 227 10.56 -38.49 25.60
N ARG A 228 11.07 -39.54 26.24
CA ARG A 228 10.72 -39.92 27.63
C ARG A 228 11.02 -38.83 28.68
N GLN A 229 11.85 -37.84 28.35
CA GLN A 229 12.20 -36.70 29.20
C GLN A 229 11.32 -35.46 28.92
N ARG A 230 10.26 -35.60 28.10
CA ARG A 230 9.36 -34.52 27.63
C ARG A 230 10.04 -33.48 26.73
N GLU A 231 11.25 -33.73 26.24
CA GLU A 231 11.89 -32.87 25.25
C GLU A 231 11.37 -33.19 23.85
N LEU A 232 11.27 -32.16 23.01
CA LEU A 232 10.74 -32.26 21.66
C LEU A 232 11.79 -32.87 20.73
N GLU A 233 11.65 -34.16 20.44
CA GLU A 233 12.58 -34.94 19.62
C GLU A 233 12.41 -34.56 18.14
N GLY A 234 11.18 -34.37 17.68
CA GLY A 234 10.87 -33.85 16.36
C GLY A 234 9.37 -33.71 16.16
N ALA A 235 8.96 -33.16 15.03
CA ALA A 235 7.55 -33.11 14.65
C ALA A 235 7.38 -33.44 13.17
N LEU A 236 6.30 -34.16 12.90
CA LEU A 236 5.83 -34.46 11.56
C LEU A 236 4.74 -33.46 11.20
N PHE A 237 4.97 -32.65 10.17
CA PHE A 237 4.02 -31.69 9.66
C PHE A 237 3.36 -32.22 8.40
N THR A 238 2.06 -32.44 8.44
CA THR A 238 1.26 -32.81 7.28
C THR A 238 0.60 -31.55 6.74
N VAL A 239 1.11 -31.02 5.63
CA VAL A 239 0.65 -29.78 4.98
C VAL A 239 -0.23 -30.15 3.78
N ALA A 240 -1.47 -29.68 3.77
CA ALA A 240 -2.33 -29.85 2.60
C ALA A 240 -1.84 -28.91 1.48
N ASP A 241 -2.03 -29.29 0.22
CA ASP A 241 -1.73 -28.45 -0.93
C ASP A 241 -2.76 -27.32 -1.09
N GLU A 242 -2.94 -26.50 -0.06
CA GLU A 242 -3.87 -25.38 -0.04
C GLU A 242 -3.11 -24.08 0.23
N ILE A 243 -3.08 -23.21 -0.77
CA ILE A 243 -2.40 -21.92 -0.72
C ILE A 243 -3.45 -20.82 -0.70
N GLY A 244 -3.51 -20.08 0.41
CA GLY A 244 -4.24 -18.83 0.50
C GLY A 244 -3.40 -17.69 -0.05
N VAL A 245 -3.85 -17.08 -1.15
CA VAL A 245 -3.26 -15.87 -1.70
C VAL A 245 -4.07 -14.68 -1.24
N LYS A 246 -3.38 -13.64 -0.77
CA LYS A 246 -4.01 -12.38 -0.37
C LYS A 246 -3.31 -11.22 -1.02
N VAL A 247 -4.08 -10.31 -1.58
CA VAL A 247 -3.60 -9.11 -2.26
C VAL A 247 -4.37 -7.93 -1.68
N MET A 248 -3.67 -6.86 -1.35
CA MET A 248 -4.23 -5.67 -0.75
C MET A 248 -3.67 -4.45 -1.47
N TRP A 249 -4.55 -3.63 -1.98
CA TRP A 249 -4.24 -2.34 -2.60
C TRP A 249 -4.66 -1.27 -1.60
N ARG A 250 -3.70 -0.47 -1.13
CA ARG A 250 -3.92 0.62 -0.16
C ARG A 250 -3.54 1.94 -0.81
N ALA A 251 -4.41 2.93 -0.72
CA ALA A 251 -4.06 4.31 -1.04
C ALA A 251 -3.27 4.94 0.13
N ASP A 252 -2.14 5.54 -0.20
CA ASP A 252 -1.36 6.39 0.69
C ASP A 252 -1.59 7.86 0.28
N PHE A 253 -2.55 8.50 0.94
CA PHE A 253 -2.95 9.88 0.61
C PHE A 253 -1.86 10.91 0.94
N ASP A 254 -0.95 10.59 1.87
CA ASP A 254 0.15 11.47 2.26
C ASP A 254 1.25 11.46 1.19
N SER A 255 1.56 10.29 0.65
CA SER A 255 2.64 10.10 -0.34
C SER A 255 2.18 10.21 -1.80
N ASN A 256 0.87 10.35 -2.03
CA ASN A 256 0.22 10.29 -3.34
C ASN A 256 0.49 8.98 -4.12
N GLU A 257 0.55 7.84 -3.42
CA GLU A 257 0.94 6.55 -3.98
C GLU A 257 -0.07 5.45 -3.63
N ILE A 258 -0.11 4.41 -4.46
CA ILE A 258 -0.90 3.21 -4.19
C ILE A 258 0.07 2.06 -3.93
N ILE A 259 -0.10 1.46 -2.76
CA ILE A 259 0.74 0.39 -2.25
C ILE A 259 -0.01 -0.93 -2.43
N LEU A 260 0.57 -1.81 -3.23
CA LEU A 260 0.15 -3.18 -3.43
C LEU A 260 0.94 -4.09 -2.53
N GLU A 261 0.29 -4.66 -1.53
CA GLU A 261 0.82 -5.72 -0.69
C GLU A 261 0.24 -7.05 -1.15
N SER A 262 1.11 -8.03 -1.38
CA SER A 262 0.71 -9.36 -1.80
C SER A 262 1.36 -10.41 -0.91
N ARG A 263 0.60 -11.45 -0.61
CA ARG A 263 1.03 -12.65 0.10
C ARG A 263 0.75 -13.84 -0.81
N ASN A 264 1.77 -14.66 -1.06
CA ASN A 264 1.71 -15.88 -1.86
C ASN A 264 1.27 -15.68 -3.32
N LEU A 265 1.45 -14.49 -3.91
CA LEU A 265 0.97 -14.20 -5.27
C LEU A 265 1.83 -14.87 -6.35
N GLU A 266 3.14 -14.58 -6.37
CA GLU A 266 4.08 -15.19 -7.32
C GLU A 266 4.86 -16.35 -6.73
N ARG A 267 5.24 -16.21 -5.46
CA ARG A 267 6.02 -17.16 -4.67
C ARG A 267 5.47 -17.13 -3.26
N LEU A 268 5.70 -18.20 -2.50
CA LEU A 268 5.36 -18.21 -1.08
C LEU A 268 6.15 -17.12 -0.37
N GLY A 269 5.45 -16.23 0.32
CA GLY A 269 6.04 -15.05 0.95
C GLY A 269 5.27 -13.78 0.66
N PHE A 270 5.93 -12.65 0.93
CA PHE A 270 5.34 -11.32 0.85
C PHE A 270 6.04 -10.51 -0.24
N ALA A 271 5.28 -9.73 -0.99
CA ALA A 271 5.82 -8.77 -1.95
C ALA A 271 5.01 -7.48 -1.89
N THR A 272 5.72 -6.36 -1.82
CA THR A 272 5.13 -5.02 -1.80
C THR A 272 5.60 -4.25 -3.02
N PHE A 273 4.66 -3.63 -3.72
CA PHE A 273 4.91 -2.75 -4.86
C PHE A 273 4.24 -1.40 -4.60
N THR A 274 4.86 -0.34 -5.08
CA THR A 274 4.34 1.02 -4.97
C THR A 274 4.27 1.61 -6.36
N PHE A 275 3.14 2.21 -6.71
CA PHE A 275 2.95 2.87 -8.01
C PHE A 275 2.09 4.11 -7.86
N LYS A 276 2.26 5.02 -8.82
CA LYS A 276 1.44 6.22 -8.92
C LYS A 276 0.03 5.90 -9.41
N PRO A 277 -1.00 6.68 -9.01
CA PRO A 277 -2.37 6.45 -9.44
C PRO A 277 -2.56 6.53 -10.96
N GLU A 278 -1.71 7.28 -11.69
CA GLU A 278 -1.77 7.40 -13.15
C GLU A 278 -1.31 6.12 -13.87
N ALA A 279 -0.52 5.27 -13.23
CA ALA A 279 -0.07 4.00 -13.80
C ALA A 279 -1.18 2.94 -13.82
N ILE A 280 -2.23 3.12 -13.00
CA ILE A 280 -3.35 2.18 -12.90
C ILE A 280 -4.26 2.37 -14.11
N CYS A 281 -4.08 1.48 -15.08
CA CYS A 281 -4.91 1.40 -16.27
C CYS A 281 -5.48 -0.02 -16.42
N PRO A 282 -6.57 -0.21 -17.19
CA PRO A 282 -7.13 -1.53 -17.45
C PRO A 282 -6.10 -2.52 -17.98
N ALA A 283 -5.13 -2.08 -18.80
CA ALA A 283 -4.06 -2.93 -19.31
C ALA A 283 -3.13 -3.46 -18.19
N LEU A 284 -2.83 -2.65 -17.17
CA LEU A 284 -2.08 -3.10 -16.00
C LEU A 284 -2.88 -4.15 -15.22
N LEU A 285 -4.18 -3.95 -15.08
CA LEU A 285 -5.08 -4.87 -14.38
C LEU A 285 -5.22 -6.20 -15.13
N ASP A 286 -5.26 -6.18 -16.46
CA ASP A 286 -5.25 -7.40 -17.29
C ASP A 286 -3.95 -8.19 -17.14
N GLU A 287 -2.82 -7.51 -17.13
CA GLU A 287 -1.52 -8.13 -16.87
C GLU A 287 -1.44 -8.69 -15.44
N PHE A 288 -2.11 -8.05 -14.47
CA PHE A 288 -2.26 -8.57 -13.11
C PHE A 288 -3.16 -9.82 -13.06
N GLY A 289 -4.25 -9.85 -13.81
CA GLY A 289 -5.09 -11.05 -13.95
C GLY A 289 -4.32 -12.22 -14.58
N ALA A 290 -3.52 -11.94 -15.62
CA ALA A 290 -2.61 -12.92 -16.22
C ALA A 290 -1.56 -13.39 -15.20
N LEU A 291 -1.01 -12.47 -14.41
CA LEU A 291 -0.10 -12.78 -13.31
C LEU A 291 -0.76 -13.74 -12.32
N MET A 292 -1.98 -13.46 -11.84
CA MET A 292 -2.71 -14.34 -10.91
C MET A 292 -2.89 -15.77 -11.44
N LEU A 293 -3.14 -15.91 -12.75
CA LEU A 293 -3.41 -17.21 -13.38
C LEU A 293 -2.15 -18.03 -13.73
N GLY A 294 -0.95 -17.56 -13.39
CA GLY A 294 0.27 -18.26 -13.77
C GLY A 294 0.72 -17.99 -15.21
N ARG A 295 0.08 -17.07 -15.94
CA ARG A 295 0.35 -16.82 -17.36
C ARG A 295 1.54 -15.86 -17.53
N PRO A 296 2.23 -15.90 -18.70
CA PRO A 296 3.24 -14.90 -19.02
C PRO A 296 2.60 -13.51 -18.97
N ASN A 297 3.22 -12.60 -18.23
CA ASN A 297 2.71 -11.26 -17.99
C ASN A 297 3.84 -10.25 -17.99
N ARG A 298 3.48 -8.99 -18.23
CA ARG A 298 4.36 -7.81 -18.21
C ARG A 298 4.07 -6.91 -17.01
N PHE A 299 3.37 -7.41 -16.00
CA PHE A 299 2.95 -6.64 -14.83
C PHE A 299 4.14 -5.92 -14.19
N ARG A 300 5.25 -6.61 -13.94
CA ARG A 300 6.47 -5.99 -13.36
C ARG A 300 7.05 -4.88 -14.23
N ALA A 301 7.03 -5.02 -15.56
CA ALA A 301 7.55 -3.99 -16.46
C ALA A 301 6.65 -2.75 -16.53
N LEU A 302 5.33 -2.94 -16.37
CA LEU A 302 4.36 -1.85 -16.32
C LEU A 302 4.28 -1.18 -14.94
N ALA A 303 4.47 -1.94 -13.86
CA ALA A 303 4.51 -1.42 -12.50
C ALA A 303 5.77 -0.58 -12.21
N LEU A 304 6.83 -0.72 -13.02
CA LEU A 304 8.08 0.03 -12.92
C LEU A 304 8.10 1.33 -13.75
N ARG A 305 6.98 1.69 -14.39
CA ARG A 305 6.87 2.84 -15.30
C ARG A 305 6.12 3.99 -14.65
#